data_AF-A0A950FVK4-F1
#
_entry.id   AF-A0A950FVK4-F1
#
_cell.length_a   1.000
_cell.length_b   1.000
_cell.length_c   1.000
_cell.angle_alpha   90.00
_cell.angle_beta   90.00
_cell.angle_gamma   90.00
#
_symmetry.space_group_name_H-M   'P 1'
#
loop_
_entity.id
_entity.type
_entity.pdbx_description
1 polymer ?
#
loop_
_entity_poly.entity_id
_entity_poly.type
_entity_poly.pdbx_seq_one_letter_code
_entity_poly.pdbx_strand_id
1 'polypeptide(L)'
;MPSNFMQAKYSVTIKWVGIVYIDHRTGALSWERQIADPVIKSYVKKYLCDEGFVEQALAILDPVINDEVKLLLKSVDDFSA
;
A
#
# COMPACT_ATOMS: atom_id res chain seq x y z
N MET A 1 20.32 -18.90 7.09
CA MET A 1 19.13 -18.76 6.23
C MET A 1 18.63 -17.33 6.37
N PRO A 2 18.71 -16.46 5.34
CA PRO A 2 18.16 -15.13 5.49
C PRO A 2 16.64 -15.22 5.34
N SER A 3 15.95 -14.81 6.39
CA SER A 3 14.50 -14.71 6.53
C SER A 3 13.93 -13.72 5.51
N ASN A 4 13.49 -14.23 4.37
CA ASN A 4 12.86 -13.47 3.29
C ASN A 4 11.37 -13.15 3.57
N PHE A 5 11.01 -12.88 4.82
CA PHE A 5 9.75 -12.25 5.18
C PHE A 5 9.96 -10.73 5.23
N MET A 6 10.39 -10.12 4.12
CA MET A 6 9.96 -8.74 3.88
C MET A 6 8.45 -8.83 3.70
N GLN A 7 7.69 -8.66 4.78
CA GLN A 7 6.29 -8.30 4.67
C GLN A 7 6.24 -7.13 3.68
N ALA A 8 5.63 -7.34 2.52
CA ALA A 8 5.34 -6.27 1.58
C ALA A 8 4.53 -5.24 2.38
N LYS A 9 5.15 -4.12 2.70
CA LYS A 9 4.55 -3.02 3.46
C LYS A 9 4.40 -1.86 2.49
N TYR A 10 3.19 -1.35 2.38
CA TYR A 10 2.86 -0.21 1.55
C TYR A 10 3.28 1.02 2.35
N SER A 11 4.12 1.89 1.79
CA SER A 11 4.63 3.04 2.52
C SER A 11 4.04 4.34 1.97
N VAL A 12 3.47 5.16 2.85
CA VAL A 12 3.01 6.52 2.53
C VAL A 12 3.88 7.52 3.28
N THR A 13 4.53 8.42 2.54
CA THR A 13 5.32 9.50 3.12
C THR A 13 4.43 10.71 3.37
N ILE A 14 4.32 11.13 4.64
CA ILE A 14 3.53 12.29 5.03
C ILE A 14 4.47 13.32 5.65
N LYS A 15 4.53 14.50 5.05
CA LYS A 15 5.52 15.55 5.34
C LYS A 15 5.70 15.85 6.84
N TRP A 16 4.64 15.73 7.64
CA TRP A 16 4.64 16.14 9.04
C TRP A 16 4.93 15.00 10.02
N VAL A 17 4.83 13.75 9.58
CA VAL A 17 4.96 12.57 10.47
C VAL A 17 5.97 11.53 9.98
N GLY A 18 6.53 11.70 8.78
CA GLY A 18 7.47 10.76 8.17
C GLY A 18 6.75 9.64 7.42
N ILE A 19 7.35 8.45 7.41
CA ILE A 19 6.81 7.30 6.68
C ILE A 19 5.82 6.53 7.56
N VAL A 20 4.64 6.27 7.00
CA VAL A 20 3.65 5.35 7.56
C VAL A 20 3.65 4.09 6.71
N TYR A 21 3.83 2.94 7.36
CA TYR A 21 3.75 1.63 6.73
C TYR A 21 2.39 1.00 6.99
N ILE A 22 1.77 0.49 5.94
CA ILE A 22 0.50 -0.23 5.96
C ILE A 22 0.79 -1.70 5.65
N ASP A 23 0.36 -2.58 6.54
CA ASP A 23 0.44 -4.02 6.33
C ASP A 23 -0.58 -4.47 5.27
N HIS A 24 -0.11 -5.11 4.20
CA HIS A 24 -0.96 -5.49 3.06
C HIS A 24 -2.00 -6.58 3.38
N ARG A 25 -1.90 -7.26 4.53
CA ARG A 25 -2.84 -8.33 4.91
C ARG A 25 -3.93 -7.83 5.84
N THR A 26 -3.58 -6.87 6.68
CA THR A 26 -4.42 -6.44 7.81
C THR A 26 -4.81 -4.97 7.76
N GLY A 27 -4.15 -4.16 6.93
CA GLY A 27 -4.30 -2.71 6.92
C GLY A 27 -3.67 -2.04 8.15
N ALA A 28 -2.95 -2.80 8.98
CA ALA A 28 -2.38 -2.27 10.22
C ALA A 28 -1.30 -1.21 9.95
N LEU A 29 -1.39 -0.11 10.69
CA LEU A 29 -0.49 1.04 10.53
C LEU A 29 0.67 0.97 11.53
N SER A 30 1.89 1.02 10.99
CA SER A 30 3.12 1.20 11.77
C SER A 30 3.86 2.45 11.29
N TRP A 31 4.61 3.09 12.19
CA TRP A 31 5.14 4.44 11.98
C TRP A 31 6.66 4.40 12.07
N GLU A 32 7.36 5.00 11.12
CA GLU A 32 8.83 5.09 11.16
C GLU A 32 9.31 5.86 12.41
N ARG A 33 8.57 6.91 12.78
CA ARG A 33 8.84 7.72 13.97
C ARG A 33 7.69 7.62 14.96
N GLN A 34 8.03 7.68 16.25
CA GLN A 34 7.04 7.75 17.31
C GLN A 34 6.37 9.13 17.28
N ILE A 35 5.08 9.17 16.89
CA ILE A 35 4.28 10.38 16.96
C ILE A 35 3.81 10.54 18.41
N ALA A 36 4.31 11.56 19.10
CA ALA A 36 3.93 11.87 20.47
C ALA A 36 2.51 12.45 20.59
N ASP A 37 2.06 13.16 19.56
CA ASP A 37 0.74 13.81 19.53
C ASP A 37 -0.36 12.85 19.03
N PRO A 38 -1.32 12.46 19.90
CA PRO A 38 -2.42 11.57 19.52
C PRO A 38 -3.40 12.21 18.52
N VAL A 39 -3.54 13.53 18.51
CA VAL A 39 -4.42 14.27 17.59
C VAL A 39 -3.87 14.18 16.17
N ILE A 40 -2.57 14.46 16.00
CA ILE A 40 -1.89 14.31 14.70
C ILE A 40 -2.03 12.86 14.19
N LYS A 41 -1.81 11.88 15.07
CA LYS A 41 -1.96 10.46 14.73
C LYS A 41 -3.38 10.14 14.25
N SER A 42 -4.40 10.72 14.87
CA SER A 42 -5.80 10.53 14.45
C SER A 42 -6.10 11.14 13.08
N TYR A 43 -5.61 12.36 12.82
CA TYR A 43 -5.78 13.01 11.52
C TYR A 43 -5.12 12.23 10.39
N VAL A 44 -3.90 11.75 10.62
CA VAL A 44 -3.19 10.95 9.61
C VAL A 44 -3.92 9.65 9.32
N LYS A 45 -4.43 8.96 10.35
CA LYS A 45 -5.26 7.77 10.15
C LYS A 45 -6.47 8.06 9.27
N LYS A 46 -7.19 9.14 9.56
CA LYS A 46 -8.35 9.56 8.79
C LYS A 46 -7.97 9.85 7.33
N TYR A 47 -6.93 10.64 7.11
CA TYR A 47 -6.41 10.93 5.77
C TYR A 47 -6.07 9.67 4.98
N LEU A 48 -5.38 8.70 5.61
CA LEU A 48 -5.01 7.45 4.94
C LEU A 48 -6.21 6.61 4.50
N CYS A 49 -7.29 6.62 5.28
CA CYS A 49 -8.56 5.97 4.91
C CYS A 49 -9.30 6.77 3.83
N ASP A 50 -9.48 8.09 4.03
CA ASP A 50 -10.28 8.94 3.14
C ASP A 50 -9.72 8.97 1.70
N GLU A 51 -8.39 8.95 1.55
CA GLU A 51 -7.71 8.93 0.25
C GLU A 51 -7.58 7.52 -0.34
N GLY A 52 -8.05 6.47 0.35
CA GLY A 52 -8.06 5.10 -0.18
C GLY A 52 -6.72 4.35 -0.09
N PHE A 53 -5.72 4.88 0.64
CA PHE A 53 -4.40 4.23 0.74
C PHE A 53 -4.46 2.88 1.46
N VAL A 54 -5.36 2.72 2.43
CA VAL A 54 -5.53 1.45 3.16
C VAL A 54 -6.13 0.39 2.25
N GLU A 55 -7.15 0.75 1.49
CA GLU A 55 -7.85 -0.10 0.54
C GLU A 55 -6.93 -0.51 -0.63
N GLN A 56 -6.08 0.42 -1.08
CA GLN A 56 -5.03 0.12 -2.06
C GLN A 56 -4.00 -0.86 -1.50
N ALA A 57 -3.53 -0.66 -0.26
CA ALA A 57 -2.57 -1.57 0.39
C ALA A 57 -3.15 -2.99 0.57
N LEU A 58 -4.46 -3.08 0.83
CA LEU A 58 -5.19 -4.34 0.94
C LEU A 58 -5.54 -4.98 -0.42
N ALA A 59 -5.15 -4.36 -1.54
CA ALA A 59 -5.55 -4.75 -2.89
C ALA A 59 -7.08 -4.83 -3.08
N ILE A 60 -7.86 -4.13 -2.25
CA ILE A 60 -9.32 -4.02 -2.40
C ILE A 60 -9.67 -3.18 -3.64
N LEU A 61 -8.83 -2.18 -3.91
CA LEU A 61 -8.93 -1.33 -5.10
C LEU A 61 -8.15 -1.86 -6.30
N ASP A 62 -7.46 -3.00 -6.17
CA ASP A 62 -6.75 -3.60 -7.30
C ASP A 62 -7.77 -4.41 -8.11
N PRO A 63 -8.17 -3.96 -9.31
CA PRO A 63 -9.15 -4.69 -10.10
C PRO A 63 -8.60 -6.09 -10.36
N VAL A 64 -9.41 -7.13 -10.10
CA VAL A 64 -9.05 -8.49 -10.47
C VAL A 64 -8.82 -8.49 -11.97
N ILE A 65 -7.55 -8.60 -12.38
CA ILE A 65 -7.19 -8.73 -13.78
C ILE A 65 -7.73 -10.08 -14.23
N ASN A 66 -8.84 -10.04 -14.98
CA ASN A 66 -9.44 -11.24 -15.54
C ASN A 66 -8.54 -11.81 -16.65
N ASP A 67 -8.82 -13.05 -17.06
CA ASP A 67 -7.95 -13.74 -18.01
C ASP A 67 -7.94 -13.10 -19.40
N GLU A 68 -8.99 -12.34 -19.77
CA GLU A 68 -9.03 -11.55 -21.00
C GLU A 68 -8.03 -10.38 -20.98
N VAL A 69 -7.96 -9.63 -19.87
CA VAL A 69 -6.98 -8.55 -19.71
C VAL A 69 -5.55 -9.12 -19.65
N LYS A 70 -5.35 -10.30 -19.04
CA LYS A 70 -4.04 -11.00 -19.07
C LYS A 70 -3.65 -11.41 -20.50
N LEU A 71 -4.59 -11.91 -21.30
CA LEU A 71 -4.37 -12.27 -22.70
C LEU A 71 -4.02 -11.03 -23.54
N LEU A 72 -4.74 -9.92 -23.33
CA LEU A 72 -4.46 -8.65 -24.00
C LEU A 72 -3.06 -8.14 -23.67
N LEU A 73 -2.68 -8.09 -22.39
CA LEU A 73 -1.35 -7.60 -21.97
C LEU A 73 -0.22 -8.45 -22.55
N LYS A 74 -0.36 -9.79 -22.57
CA LYS A 74 0.61 -10.68 -23.22
C LYS A 74 0.76 -10.38 -24.72
N SER A 75 -0.35 -10.09 -25.40
CA SER A 75 -0.30 -9.74 -26.82
C SER A 75 0.39 -8.41 -27.09
N VAL A 76 0.50 -7.51 -26.11
CA VAL A 76 1.20 -6.22 -26.24
C VAL A 76 2.71 -6.38 -25.99
N ASP A 77 3.12 -7.22 -25.05
CA ASP A 77 4.54 -7.51 -24.80
C ASP A 77 5.22 -8.17 -26.01
N ASP A 78 4.50 -9.02 -26.75
CA ASP A 78 4.99 -9.66 -27.97
C ASP A 78 5.24 -8.70 -29.15
N PHE A 79 4.79 -7.44 -29.09
CA PHE A 79 5.09 -6.39 -30.08
C PHE A 79 6.37 -5.59 -29.80
N SER A 80 7.05 -5.88 -28.69
CA SER A 80 8.27 -5.16 -28.26
C SER A 80 9.58 -5.82 -28.71
N ALA A 81 9.52 -6.85 -29.58
CA ALA A 81 10.68 -7.59 -30.10
C ALA A 81 11.14 -7.08 -31.48
#